data_AF-A0A5C6MAV1-F1
#
_entry.id   AF-A0A5C6MAV1-F1
#
_cell.length_a   1.000
_cell.length_b   1.000
_cell.length_c   1.000
_cell.angle_alpha   90.00
_cell.angle_beta   90.00
_cell.angle_gamma   90.00
#
_symmetry.space_group_name_H-M   'P 1'
#
loop_
_entity.id
_entity.type
_entity.pdbx_description
1 polymer ?
#
loop_
_entity_poly.entity_id
_entity_poly.type
_entity_poly.pdbx_seq_one_letter_code
_entity_poly.pdbx_strand_id
1 'polypeptide(L)'
;MEKRNSGLTQVAILAISILLTSATAINGALPQMRASLSMTTTQGELVATVPSLGVVIFVVLSSLIAKKIGIKRTVQIGLLLVGFGGIAPIFLVNYPLIIVSRFVLGAGFGLFNSLAVSIINILYRDEENRRANMLGFRGAAENIGSAVMTIAAGILLSISWKLSFGIYAIAFVVLIVFTLFVPEITDKTPNKMNHKDKEKINMTVFLLALFALFLVMTFVAIGVRFPAMVTSMRGENYNASNLLAVMPIIGIITGFFFGRIYQVIGEKCLHLGLILLAVATLLIGISAGNFPVLLTSYFISGIPGSLIFPFIYNSLNKYAPASKMNVATSIILIGCNLGSFLAPFGLNLLQKVGGSESIFIPFIALFTIILGILMIFVIRDMNLLQRKVDKTE
;
A
#
# COMPACT_ATOMS: atom_id res chain seq x y z
N MET A 1 11.13 23.71 27.88
CA MET A 1 10.70 22.69 26.90
C MET A 1 10.81 21.34 27.57
N GLU A 2 9.69 20.84 28.08
CA GLU A 2 9.65 19.63 28.92
C GLU A 2 10.15 18.42 28.12
N LYS A 3 11.21 17.77 28.61
CA LYS A 3 11.71 16.48 28.12
C LYS A 3 10.64 15.40 28.36
N ARG A 4 9.57 15.40 27.57
CA ARG A 4 8.64 14.25 27.53
C ARG A 4 9.36 13.11 26.82
N ASN A 5 9.46 11.98 27.54
CA ASN A 5 10.16 10.74 27.17
C ASN A 5 10.28 10.51 25.66
N SER A 6 11.46 10.80 25.12
CA SER A 6 11.77 10.71 23.69
C SER A 6 11.36 9.36 23.07
N GLY A 7 11.52 8.25 23.82
CA GLY A 7 11.09 6.92 23.38
C GLY A 7 9.57 6.72 23.29
N LEU A 8 8.78 7.26 24.22
CA LEU A 8 7.32 7.13 24.19
C LEU A 8 6.72 7.93 23.03
N THR A 9 7.29 9.09 22.71
CA THR A 9 6.93 9.88 21.52
C THR A 9 7.23 9.11 20.23
N GLN A 10 8.38 8.44 20.15
CA GLN A 10 8.72 7.58 19.00
C GLN A 10 7.69 6.46 18.83
N VAL A 11 7.38 5.72 19.90
CA VAL A 11 6.39 4.64 19.87
C VAL A 11 5.02 5.17 19.43
N ALA A 12 4.60 6.33 19.94
CA ALA A 12 3.31 6.93 19.57
C ALA A 12 3.23 7.33 18.09
N ILE A 13 4.32 7.84 17.50
CA ILE A 13 4.40 8.16 16.06
C ILE A 13 4.44 6.88 15.21
N LEU A 14 5.11 5.83 15.68
CA LEU A 14 5.13 4.55 14.98
C LEU A 14 3.78 3.83 15.08
N ALA A 15 3.04 4.00 16.18
CA ALA A 15 1.74 3.38 16.39
C ALA A 15 0.69 3.80 15.35
N ILE A 16 0.69 5.06 14.89
CA ILE A 16 -0.20 5.48 13.79
C ILE A 16 0.17 4.81 12.45
N SER A 17 1.44 4.40 12.29
CA SER A 17 1.95 3.78 11.07
C SER A 17 1.50 2.32 10.93
N ILE A 18 1.31 1.62 12.06
CA ILE A 18 0.76 0.26 12.13
C ILE A 18 -0.63 0.17 11.46
N LEU A 19 -1.40 1.25 11.49
CA LEU A 19 -2.75 1.30 10.93
C LEU A 19 -2.79 1.55 9.42
N LEU A 20 -1.81 2.25 8.85
CA LEU A 20 -1.90 2.84 7.49
C LEU A 20 -2.11 1.81 6.37
N THR A 21 -1.60 0.60 6.55
CA THR A 21 -1.65 -0.49 5.56
C THR A 21 -2.70 -1.54 5.89
N SER A 22 -3.45 -1.36 6.98
CA SER A 22 -4.41 -2.36 7.48
C SER A 22 -5.73 -2.40 6.69
N ALA A 23 -5.88 -1.62 5.61
CA ALA A 23 -7.08 -1.62 4.78
C ALA A 23 -7.40 -3.01 4.21
N THR A 24 -6.37 -3.76 3.81
CA THR A 24 -6.47 -5.10 3.21
C THR A 24 -6.49 -6.24 4.24
N ALA A 25 -6.40 -5.94 5.54
CA ALA A 25 -6.41 -6.96 6.59
C ALA A 25 -7.71 -7.79 6.60
N ILE A 26 -8.80 -7.20 6.11
CA ILE A 26 -10.12 -7.85 6.01
C ILE A 26 -10.29 -8.71 4.74
N ASN A 27 -9.27 -8.81 3.87
CA ASN A 27 -9.38 -9.53 2.59
C ASN A 27 -9.85 -10.98 2.76
N GLY A 28 -9.38 -11.68 3.80
CA GLY A 28 -9.79 -13.06 4.07
C GLY A 28 -11.29 -13.20 4.38
N ALA A 29 -11.95 -12.14 4.83
CA ALA A 29 -13.38 -12.12 5.14
C ALA A 29 -14.26 -11.87 3.90
N LEU A 30 -13.69 -11.42 2.77
CA LEU A 30 -14.44 -11.05 1.57
C LEU A 30 -15.31 -12.18 1.00
N PRO A 31 -14.86 -13.45 0.92
CA PRO A 31 -15.71 -14.53 0.43
C PRO A 31 -17.00 -14.72 1.26
N GLN A 32 -16.87 -14.80 2.59
CA GLN A 32 -18.03 -14.93 3.49
C GLN A 32 -18.94 -13.71 3.45
N MET A 33 -18.36 -12.50 3.42
CA MET A 33 -19.12 -11.26 3.32
C MET A 33 -19.93 -11.23 2.02
N ARG A 34 -19.33 -11.60 0.90
CA ARG A 34 -20.01 -11.67 -0.40
C ARG A 34 -21.18 -12.65 -0.39
N ALA A 35 -20.99 -13.85 0.16
CA ALA A 35 -22.06 -14.84 0.29
C ALA A 35 -23.21 -14.30 1.15
N SER A 36 -22.90 -13.67 2.29
CA SER A 36 -23.90 -13.18 3.23
C SER A 36 -24.72 -11.97 2.76
N LEU A 37 -24.14 -11.14 1.87
CA LEU A 37 -24.76 -9.90 1.37
C LEU A 37 -25.11 -9.98 -0.12
N SER A 38 -25.05 -11.18 -0.72
CA SER A 38 -25.32 -11.43 -2.14
C SER A 38 -24.56 -10.50 -3.10
N MET A 39 -23.29 -10.24 -2.80
CA MET A 39 -22.48 -9.27 -3.53
C MET A 39 -21.80 -9.90 -4.73
N THR A 40 -21.67 -9.14 -5.82
CA THR A 40 -20.80 -9.51 -6.94
C THR A 40 -19.34 -9.56 -6.50
N THR A 41 -18.50 -10.25 -7.29
CA THR A 41 -17.04 -10.29 -7.05
C THR A 41 -16.43 -8.90 -6.92
N THR A 42 -16.72 -8.01 -7.86
CA THR A 42 -16.21 -6.64 -7.86
C THR A 42 -16.72 -5.84 -6.66
N GLN A 43 -17.99 -6.01 -6.25
CA GLN A 43 -18.50 -5.35 -5.05
C GLN A 43 -17.77 -5.79 -3.78
N GLY A 44 -17.45 -7.09 -3.65
CA GLY A 44 -16.66 -7.60 -2.52
C GLY A 44 -15.25 -7.02 -2.49
N GLU A 45 -14.58 -7.05 -3.63
CA GLU A 45 -13.23 -6.51 -3.78
C GLU A 45 -13.19 -4.99 -3.50
N LEU A 46 -14.23 -4.23 -3.86
CA LEU A 46 -14.34 -2.79 -3.57
C LEU A 46 -14.37 -2.46 -2.07
N VAL A 47 -14.88 -3.35 -1.21
CA VAL A 47 -14.83 -3.14 0.25
C VAL A 47 -13.40 -2.98 0.74
N ALA A 48 -12.46 -3.71 0.14
CA ALA A 48 -11.04 -3.63 0.48
C ALA A 48 -10.33 -2.43 -0.16
N THR A 49 -10.76 -1.97 -1.35
CA THR A 49 -10.01 -0.99 -2.15
C THR A 49 -10.56 0.44 -2.13
N VAL A 50 -11.84 0.65 -1.80
CA VAL A 50 -12.44 1.99 -1.61
C VAL A 50 -11.70 2.87 -0.59
N PRO A 51 -11.12 2.35 0.52
CA PRO A 51 -10.31 3.17 1.41
C PRO A 51 -9.20 3.94 0.67
N SER A 52 -8.58 3.36 -0.35
CA SER A 52 -7.52 4.00 -1.14
C SER A 52 -8.02 5.24 -1.88
N LEU A 53 -9.29 5.28 -2.29
CA LEU A 53 -9.90 6.49 -2.87
C LEU A 53 -10.02 7.61 -1.82
N GLY A 54 -10.44 7.26 -0.60
CA GLY A 54 -10.45 8.19 0.54
C GLY A 54 -9.06 8.74 0.83
N VAL A 55 -8.03 7.89 0.78
CA VAL A 55 -6.62 8.30 0.98
C VAL A 55 -6.19 9.33 -0.06
N VAL A 56 -6.48 9.11 -1.36
CA VAL A 56 -6.12 10.07 -2.44
C VAL A 56 -6.64 11.47 -2.14
N ILE A 57 -7.92 11.57 -1.76
CA ILE A 57 -8.59 12.85 -1.53
C ILE A 57 -8.04 13.52 -0.26
N PHE A 58 -8.00 12.78 0.85
CA PHE A 58 -7.68 13.34 2.15
C PHE A 58 -6.19 13.53 2.41
N VAL A 59 -5.29 12.84 1.68
CA VAL A 59 -3.85 13.15 1.69
C VAL A 59 -3.59 14.58 1.26
N VAL A 60 -4.26 15.06 0.20
CA VAL A 60 -4.09 16.43 -0.28
C VAL A 60 -4.69 17.44 0.70
N LEU A 61 -5.90 17.14 1.21
CA LEU A 61 -6.62 17.99 2.15
C LEU A 61 -5.98 18.06 3.54
N SER A 62 -5.23 17.02 3.95
CA SER A 62 -4.60 16.92 5.27
C SER A 62 -3.77 18.16 5.62
N SER A 63 -3.03 18.69 4.65
CA SER A 63 -2.17 19.86 4.83
C SER A 63 -2.96 21.15 5.05
N LEU A 64 -4.11 21.31 4.38
CA LEU A 64 -4.99 22.46 4.53
C LEU A 64 -5.71 22.43 5.88
N ILE A 65 -6.15 21.24 6.30
CA ILE A 65 -6.79 21.03 7.59
C ILE A 65 -5.78 21.26 8.72
N ALA A 66 -4.58 20.67 8.61
CA ALA A 66 -3.50 20.86 9.59
C ALA A 66 -3.06 22.33 9.74
N LYS A 67 -3.10 23.14 8.67
CA LYS A 67 -2.86 24.59 8.78
C LYS A 67 -3.92 25.32 9.61
N LYS A 68 -5.18 24.86 9.59
CA LYS A 68 -6.29 25.51 10.31
C LYS A 68 -6.39 25.07 11.77
N ILE A 69 -6.26 23.76 12.03
CA ILE A 69 -6.53 23.18 13.36
C ILE A 69 -5.28 22.58 14.03
N GLY A 70 -4.13 22.58 13.36
CA GLY A 70 -2.88 22.02 13.85
C GLY A 70 -2.69 20.54 13.48
N ILE A 71 -1.43 20.11 13.35
CA ILE A 71 -1.05 18.75 12.94
C ILE A 71 -1.62 17.70 13.89
N LYS A 72 -1.45 17.91 15.21
CA LYS A 72 -1.89 16.95 16.24
C LYS A 72 -3.39 16.68 16.16
N ARG A 73 -4.22 17.73 16.05
CA ARG A 73 -5.68 17.59 15.96
C ARG A 73 -6.12 16.92 14.66
N THR A 74 -5.46 17.22 13.53
CA THR A 74 -5.75 16.53 12.27
C THR A 74 -5.49 15.02 12.37
N VAL A 75 -4.40 14.61 13.02
CA VAL A 75 -4.14 13.18 13.25
C VAL A 75 -5.18 12.56 14.17
N GLN A 76 -5.58 13.24 15.25
CA GLN A 76 -6.63 12.76 16.15
C GLN A 76 -7.96 12.55 15.43
N ILE A 77 -8.38 13.51 14.59
CA ILE A 77 -9.58 13.36 13.75
C ILE A 77 -9.43 12.16 12.83
N GLY A 78 -8.28 12.01 12.17
CA GLY A 78 -8.03 10.87 11.30
C GLY A 78 -8.13 9.52 12.03
N LEU A 79 -7.60 9.42 13.24
CA LEU A 79 -7.72 8.22 14.07
C LEU A 79 -9.17 7.93 14.50
N LEU A 80 -9.95 8.96 14.81
CA LEU A 80 -11.38 8.81 15.08
C LEU A 80 -12.12 8.29 13.84
N LEU A 81 -11.85 8.84 12.65
CA LEU A 81 -12.44 8.37 11.40
C LEU A 81 -12.06 6.91 11.11
N VAL A 82 -10.81 6.52 11.39
CA VAL A 82 -10.37 5.12 11.24
C VAL A 82 -11.11 4.20 12.20
N GLY A 83 -11.23 4.57 13.49
CA GLY A 83 -11.93 3.77 14.49
C GLY A 83 -13.41 3.60 14.16
N PHE A 84 -14.13 4.70 13.94
CA PHE A 84 -15.57 4.66 13.65
C PHE A 84 -15.86 4.05 12.27
N GLY A 85 -15.17 4.49 11.22
CA GLY A 85 -15.37 3.98 9.86
C GLY A 85 -14.97 2.51 9.70
N GLY A 86 -13.92 2.09 10.42
CA GLY A 86 -13.42 0.73 10.43
C GLY A 86 -14.32 -0.26 11.16
N ILE A 87 -14.89 0.13 12.31
CA ILE A 87 -15.77 -0.73 13.13
C ILE A 87 -17.20 -0.76 12.62
N ALA A 88 -17.68 0.29 11.96
CA ALA A 88 -19.07 0.39 11.49
C ALA A 88 -19.59 -0.88 10.77
N PRO A 89 -18.84 -1.58 9.89
CA PRO A 89 -19.31 -2.80 9.24
C PRO A 89 -19.69 -3.96 10.17
N ILE A 90 -19.30 -3.94 11.45
CA ILE A 90 -19.80 -4.90 12.45
C ILE A 90 -21.33 -4.80 12.57
N PHE A 91 -21.86 -3.57 12.51
CA PHE A 91 -23.27 -3.27 12.72
C PHE A 91 -24.06 -3.09 11.43
N LEU A 92 -23.36 -2.93 10.30
CA LEU A 92 -24.00 -2.68 9.00
C LEU A 92 -24.33 -3.98 8.27
N VAL A 93 -25.49 -3.99 7.63
CA VAL A 93 -25.97 -5.08 6.75
C VAL A 93 -26.26 -4.60 5.33
N ASN A 94 -26.03 -3.31 5.05
CA ASN A 94 -26.31 -2.68 3.77
C ASN A 94 -25.00 -2.33 3.06
N TYR A 95 -24.79 -2.87 1.85
CA TYR A 95 -23.55 -2.69 1.08
C TYR A 95 -23.17 -1.21 0.87
N PRO A 96 -24.05 -0.32 0.37
CA PRO A 96 -23.77 1.11 0.28
C PRO A 96 -23.23 1.74 1.57
N LEU A 97 -23.82 1.44 2.73
CA LEU A 97 -23.35 1.98 4.01
C LEU A 97 -21.95 1.46 4.37
N ILE A 98 -21.66 0.20 4.05
CA ILE A 98 -20.31 -0.34 4.24
C ILE A 98 -19.32 0.39 3.35
N ILE A 99 -19.63 0.63 2.08
CA ILE A 99 -18.76 1.40 1.18
C ILE A 99 -18.49 2.82 1.72
N VAL A 100 -19.51 3.51 2.23
CA VAL A 100 -19.33 4.81 2.89
C VAL A 100 -18.39 4.69 4.09
N SER A 101 -18.57 3.68 4.94
CA SER A 101 -17.69 3.48 6.10
C SER A 101 -16.24 3.18 5.70
N ARG A 102 -16.03 2.42 4.61
CA ARG A 102 -14.71 2.14 4.04
C ARG A 102 -14.08 3.39 3.44
N PHE A 103 -14.85 4.27 2.82
CA PHE A 103 -14.38 5.58 2.39
C PHE A 103 -13.97 6.45 3.58
N VAL A 104 -14.76 6.46 4.66
CA VAL A 104 -14.45 7.18 5.91
C VAL A 104 -13.16 6.65 6.55
N LEU A 105 -12.96 5.34 6.59
CA LEU A 105 -11.69 4.72 7.01
C LEU A 105 -10.51 5.26 6.18
N GLY A 106 -10.67 5.27 4.85
CA GLY A 106 -9.69 5.81 3.91
C GLY A 106 -9.39 7.29 4.12
N ALA A 107 -10.43 8.09 4.37
CA ALA A 107 -10.29 9.50 4.70
C ALA A 107 -9.44 9.69 5.97
N GLY A 108 -9.69 8.85 6.99
CA GLY A 108 -8.89 8.83 8.21
C GLY A 108 -7.41 8.55 7.95
N PHE A 109 -7.10 7.49 7.20
CA PHE A 109 -5.72 7.20 6.78
C PHE A 109 -5.11 8.37 6.01
N GLY A 110 -5.84 8.96 5.07
CA GLY A 110 -5.36 10.10 4.28
C GLY A 110 -5.01 11.32 5.12
N LEU A 111 -5.75 11.58 6.20
CA LEU A 111 -5.50 12.72 7.09
C LEU A 111 -4.16 12.63 7.83
N PHE A 112 -3.72 11.45 8.25
CA PHE A 112 -2.49 11.31 9.05
C PHE A 112 -1.32 10.65 8.33
N ASN A 113 -1.51 10.03 7.15
CA ASN A 113 -0.42 9.39 6.41
C ASN A 113 0.73 10.35 6.08
N SER A 114 0.40 11.48 5.45
CA SER A 114 1.34 12.56 5.10
C SER A 114 1.88 13.26 6.35
N LEU A 115 1.05 13.44 7.37
CA LEU A 115 1.42 14.10 8.61
C LEU A 115 2.38 13.27 9.44
N ALA A 116 2.32 11.93 9.40
CA ALA A 116 3.27 11.06 10.09
C ALA A 116 4.72 11.35 9.67
N VAL A 117 4.95 11.50 8.35
CA VAL A 117 6.27 11.90 7.80
C VAL A 117 6.64 13.31 8.23
N SER A 118 5.68 14.24 8.19
CA SER A 118 5.90 15.63 8.63
C SER A 118 6.29 15.72 10.11
N ILE A 119 5.63 14.95 10.99
CA ILE A 119 5.91 14.92 12.43
C ILE A 119 7.35 14.45 12.67
N ILE A 120 7.79 13.38 12.01
CA ILE A 120 9.16 12.87 12.10
C ILE A 120 10.16 13.95 11.63
N ASN A 121 9.88 14.58 10.49
CA ASN A 121 10.77 15.59 9.93
C ASN A 121 10.89 16.85 10.79
N ILE A 122 9.82 17.25 11.49
CA ILE A 122 9.83 18.42 12.38
C ILE A 122 10.52 18.08 13.70
N LEU A 123 10.17 16.95 14.33
CA LEU A 123 10.69 16.60 15.66
C LEU A 123 12.16 16.20 15.65
N TYR A 124 12.67 15.67 14.53
CA TYR A 124 14.06 15.21 14.40
C TYR A 124 14.82 16.01 13.33
N ARG A 125 14.45 17.28 13.13
CA ARG A 125 15.02 18.13 12.07
C ARG A 125 16.54 18.23 12.15
N ASP A 126 17.08 18.36 13.35
CA ASP A 126 18.50 18.55 13.62
C ASP A 126 19.25 17.23 13.90
N GLU A 127 18.56 16.09 13.85
CA GLU A 127 19.11 14.74 14.11
C GLU A 127 19.00 13.87 12.84
N GLU A 128 19.81 14.14 11.82
CA GLU A 128 19.70 13.51 10.49
C GLU A 128 19.64 11.97 10.53
N ASN A 129 20.58 11.34 11.25
CA ASN A 129 20.63 9.88 11.42
C ASN A 129 19.36 9.34 12.11
N ARG A 130 18.84 10.06 13.10
CA ARG A 130 17.66 9.64 13.84
C ARG A 130 16.38 9.80 13.02
N ARG A 131 16.29 10.89 12.24
CA ARG A 131 15.21 11.10 11.28
C ARG A 131 15.17 9.98 10.24
N ALA A 132 16.31 9.63 9.66
CA ALA A 132 16.42 8.52 8.71
C ALA A 132 15.97 7.19 9.35
N ASN A 133 16.43 6.89 10.57
CA ASN A 133 16.02 5.69 11.32
C ASN A 133 14.51 5.67 11.59
N MET A 134 13.92 6.79 12.00
CA MET A 134 12.47 6.89 12.26
C MET A 134 11.64 6.70 10.99
N LEU A 135 12.09 7.21 9.84
CA LEU A 135 11.44 6.95 8.55
C LEU A 135 11.54 5.47 8.16
N GLY A 136 12.67 4.82 8.43
CA GLY A 136 12.84 3.38 8.28
C GLY A 136 11.90 2.58 9.19
N PHE A 137 11.87 2.91 10.49
CA PHE A 137 10.98 2.26 11.46
C PHE A 137 9.51 2.47 11.14
N ARG A 138 9.12 3.61 10.57
CA ARG A 138 7.76 3.84 10.08
C ARG A 138 7.38 2.83 9.00
N GLY A 139 8.23 2.64 7.98
CA GLY A 139 7.98 1.65 6.93
C GLY A 139 7.95 0.21 7.46
N ALA A 140 8.80 -0.11 8.45
CA ALA A 140 8.74 -1.41 9.14
C ALA A 140 7.42 -1.57 9.92
N ALA A 141 7.00 -0.54 10.66
CA ALA A 141 5.77 -0.54 11.45
C ALA A 141 4.52 -0.70 10.56
N GLU A 142 4.50 -0.10 9.38
CA GLU A 142 3.45 -0.33 8.37
C GLU A 142 3.34 -1.80 7.96
N ASN A 143 4.46 -2.47 7.65
CA ASN A 143 4.42 -3.87 7.24
C ASN A 143 4.09 -4.82 8.40
N ILE A 144 4.66 -4.57 9.58
CA ILE A 144 4.33 -5.31 10.81
C ILE A 144 2.85 -5.15 11.13
N GLY A 145 2.34 -3.92 11.06
CA GLY A 145 0.93 -3.64 11.29
C GLY A 145 0.02 -4.36 10.31
N SER A 146 0.36 -4.37 9.02
CA SER A 146 -0.36 -5.16 8.01
C SER A 146 -0.42 -6.64 8.39
N ALA A 147 0.72 -7.26 8.74
CA ALA A 147 0.77 -8.67 9.13
C ALA A 147 -0.04 -8.97 10.40
N VAL A 148 0.20 -8.21 11.48
CA VAL A 148 -0.48 -8.39 12.77
C VAL A 148 -1.98 -8.18 12.66
N MET A 149 -2.41 -7.11 11.97
CA MET A 149 -3.83 -6.81 11.76
C MET A 149 -4.50 -7.88 10.90
N THR A 150 -3.82 -8.41 9.88
CA THR A 150 -4.34 -9.50 9.04
C THR A 150 -4.51 -10.79 9.84
N ILE A 151 -3.54 -11.14 10.70
CA ILE A 151 -3.65 -12.29 11.60
C ILE A 151 -4.81 -12.09 12.59
N ALA A 152 -4.90 -10.92 13.22
CA ALA A 152 -5.98 -10.60 14.15
C ALA A 152 -7.36 -10.67 13.48
N ALA A 153 -7.48 -10.12 12.27
CA ALA A 153 -8.70 -10.20 11.46
C ALA A 153 -9.06 -11.65 11.12
N GLY A 154 -8.04 -12.48 10.86
CA GLY A 154 -8.16 -13.91 10.61
C GLY A 154 -8.65 -14.69 11.84
N ILE A 155 -8.13 -14.40 13.03
CA ILE A 155 -8.61 -15.03 14.27
C ILE A 155 -10.09 -14.71 14.48
N LEU A 156 -10.48 -13.44 14.29
CA LEU A 156 -11.87 -12.99 14.43
C LEU A 156 -12.80 -13.56 13.34
N LEU A 157 -12.26 -13.80 12.13
CA LEU A 157 -13.00 -14.39 11.01
C LEU A 157 -13.52 -15.79 11.33
N SER A 158 -12.79 -16.57 12.13
CA SER A 158 -13.22 -17.91 12.55
C SER A 158 -14.51 -17.89 13.39
N ILE A 159 -14.88 -16.73 13.94
CA ILE A 159 -16.13 -16.51 14.68
C ILE A 159 -17.18 -15.91 13.74
N SER A 160 -16.86 -14.79 13.08
CA SER A 160 -17.72 -14.12 12.12
C SER A 160 -16.94 -13.13 11.27
N TRP A 161 -17.24 -13.05 9.98
CA TRP A 161 -16.68 -12.03 9.09
C TRP A 161 -16.92 -10.60 9.59
N LYS A 162 -18.03 -10.35 10.30
CA LYS A 162 -18.32 -9.04 10.90
C LYS A 162 -17.26 -8.66 11.93
N LEU A 163 -16.90 -9.61 12.80
CA LEU A 163 -15.94 -9.37 13.88
C LEU A 163 -14.52 -9.06 13.36
N SER A 164 -14.16 -9.49 12.14
CA SER A 164 -12.89 -9.10 11.51
C SER A 164 -12.70 -7.59 11.39
N PHE A 165 -13.79 -6.81 11.33
CA PHE A 165 -13.73 -5.33 11.35
C PHE A 165 -13.43 -4.75 12.74
N GLY A 166 -13.57 -5.55 13.81
CA GLY A 166 -13.25 -5.17 15.19
C GLY A 166 -11.77 -4.84 15.40
N ILE A 167 -10.88 -5.29 14.52
CA ILE A 167 -9.44 -4.93 14.57
C ILE A 167 -9.23 -3.41 14.57
N TYR A 168 -10.11 -2.65 13.92
CA TYR A 168 -9.97 -1.19 13.83
C TYR A 168 -10.27 -0.47 15.15
N ALA A 169 -10.79 -1.15 16.17
CA ALA A 169 -10.90 -0.63 17.53
C ALA A 169 -9.54 -0.21 18.12
N ILE A 170 -8.45 -0.82 17.65
CA ILE A 170 -7.09 -0.43 18.05
C ILE A 170 -6.80 1.05 17.73
N ALA A 171 -7.50 1.66 16.77
CA ALA A 171 -7.36 3.08 16.46
C ALA A 171 -7.69 4.00 17.64
N PHE A 172 -8.62 3.61 18.52
CA PHE A 172 -8.93 4.37 19.74
C PHE A 172 -7.82 4.26 20.78
N VAL A 173 -7.18 3.09 20.90
CA VAL A 173 -6.00 2.92 21.76
C VAL A 173 -4.84 3.76 21.23
N VAL A 174 -4.58 3.69 19.93
CA VAL A 174 -3.57 4.53 19.26
C VAL A 174 -3.88 6.02 19.42
N LEU A 175 -5.15 6.43 19.36
CA LEU A 175 -5.58 7.80 19.61
C LEU A 175 -5.21 8.27 21.02
N ILE A 176 -5.46 7.44 22.04
CA ILE A 176 -5.12 7.77 23.44
C ILE A 176 -3.60 7.92 23.57
N VAL A 177 -2.84 6.92 23.10
CA VAL A 177 -1.36 6.93 23.14
C VAL A 177 -0.81 8.15 22.39
N PHE A 178 -1.29 8.42 21.18
CA PHE A 178 -0.87 9.56 20.38
C PHE A 178 -1.19 10.89 21.08
N THR A 179 -2.39 11.03 21.64
CA THR A 179 -2.82 12.24 22.35
C THR A 179 -1.99 12.51 23.59
N LEU A 180 -1.66 11.46 24.35
CA LEU A 180 -0.88 11.55 25.56
C LEU A 180 0.59 11.85 25.28
N PHE A 181 1.21 11.20 24.29
CA PHE A 181 2.67 11.26 24.14
C PHE A 181 3.17 12.19 23.03
N VAL A 182 2.38 12.48 22.00
CA VAL A 182 2.80 13.39 20.93
C VAL A 182 2.52 14.84 21.33
N PRO A 183 3.53 15.73 21.37
CA PRO A 183 3.33 17.13 21.75
C PRO A 183 2.53 17.91 20.70
N GLU A 184 1.99 19.07 21.09
CA GLU A 184 1.43 20.02 20.13
C GLU A 184 2.58 20.51 19.22
N ILE A 185 2.44 20.33 17.91
CA ILE A 185 3.45 20.78 16.95
C ILE A 185 3.01 22.14 16.43
N THR A 186 3.55 23.20 17.03
CA THR A 186 3.32 24.58 16.61
C THR A 186 4.45 25.02 15.69
N ASP A 187 4.53 24.44 14.49
CA ASP A 187 5.47 24.94 13.50
C ASP A 187 4.79 26.11 12.75
N LYS A 188 5.13 27.34 13.17
CA LYS A 188 4.78 28.59 12.46
C LYS A 188 5.69 28.83 11.26
N THR A 189 6.50 27.85 10.82
CA THR A 189 7.14 28.00 9.52
C THR A 189 6.07 27.78 8.45
N PRO A 190 5.79 28.80 7.62
CA PRO A 190 4.97 28.57 6.45
C PRO A 190 5.64 27.45 5.69
N ASN A 191 4.85 26.50 5.21
CA ASN A 191 5.21 25.79 4.00
C ASN A 191 5.45 26.88 2.95
N LYS A 192 6.69 27.40 2.88
CA LYS A 192 7.20 28.15 1.75
C LYS A 192 7.26 27.10 0.64
N MET A 193 6.10 26.75 0.11
CA MET A 193 5.98 26.56 -1.32
C MET A 193 6.43 27.90 -1.87
N ASN A 194 7.73 28.04 -2.06
CA ASN A 194 8.29 29.12 -2.85
C ASN A 194 7.61 28.98 -4.20
N HIS A 195 6.57 29.80 -4.42
CA HIS A 195 5.89 29.98 -5.69
C HIS A 195 6.80 30.70 -6.70
N LYS A 196 8.08 30.33 -6.75
CA LYS A 196 9.10 30.92 -7.61
C LYS A 196 10.00 29.92 -8.32
N ASP A 197 9.56 28.68 -8.52
CA ASP A 197 10.22 27.78 -9.48
C ASP A 197 9.32 27.44 -10.66
N LYS A 198 9.59 28.13 -11.79
CA LYS A 198 9.08 27.79 -13.13
C LYS A 198 9.59 26.44 -13.65
N GLU A 199 10.33 25.68 -12.84
CA GLU A 199 10.86 24.37 -13.23
C GLU A 199 9.72 23.37 -13.41
N LYS A 200 9.56 22.83 -14.61
CA LYS A 200 8.50 21.86 -14.87
C LYS A 200 8.89 20.49 -14.34
N ILE A 201 7.93 19.77 -13.78
CA ILE A 201 8.13 18.34 -13.46
C ILE A 201 8.24 17.60 -14.78
N ASN A 202 9.27 16.76 -14.92
CA ASN A 202 9.47 15.97 -16.12
C ASN A 202 8.30 14.98 -16.32
N MET A 203 7.83 14.81 -17.56
CA MET A 203 6.80 13.83 -17.94
C MET A 203 7.14 12.41 -17.45
N THR A 204 8.43 12.07 -17.31
CA THR A 204 8.87 10.79 -16.77
C THR A 204 8.34 10.52 -15.35
N VAL A 205 8.12 11.54 -14.52
CA VAL A 205 7.51 11.36 -13.19
C VAL A 205 6.07 10.84 -13.31
N PHE A 206 5.31 11.35 -14.29
CA PHE A 206 3.94 10.88 -14.55
C PHE A 206 3.94 9.46 -15.13
N LEU A 207 4.92 9.11 -15.97
CA LEU A 207 5.10 7.74 -16.45
C LEU A 207 5.47 6.78 -15.31
N LEU A 208 6.34 7.20 -14.38
CA LEU A 208 6.65 6.42 -13.17
C LEU A 208 5.42 6.25 -12.28
N ALA A 209 4.55 7.26 -12.20
CA ALA A 209 3.30 7.18 -11.46
C ALA A 209 2.32 6.19 -12.10
N LEU A 210 2.22 6.19 -13.44
CA LEU A 210 1.41 5.21 -14.18
C LEU A 210 1.95 3.79 -14.02
N PHE A 211 3.27 3.63 -14.03
CA PHE A 211 3.92 2.35 -13.76
C PHE A 211 3.65 1.88 -12.32
N ALA A 212 3.79 2.77 -11.33
CA ALA A 212 3.47 2.47 -9.93
C ALA A 212 1.98 2.10 -9.75
N LEU A 213 1.07 2.81 -10.44
CA LEU A 213 -0.35 2.51 -10.46
C LEU A 213 -0.59 1.08 -10.93
N PHE A 214 -0.02 0.68 -12.07
CA PHE A 214 -0.17 -0.67 -12.62
C PHE A 214 0.39 -1.75 -11.68
N LEU A 215 1.56 -1.51 -11.08
CA LEU A 215 2.16 -2.45 -10.13
C LEU A 215 1.30 -2.61 -8.88
N VAL A 216 0.85 -1.53 -8.26
CA VAL A 216 -0.03 -1.60 -7.08
C VAL A 216 -1.36 -2.26 -7.45
N MET A 217 -1.91 -1.95 -8.62
CA MET A 217 -3.11 -2.63 -9.12
C MET A 217 -2.90 -4.15 -9.16
N THR A 218 -1.75 -4.61 -9.64
CA THR A 218 -1.39 -6.04 -9.70
C THR A 218 -1.26 -6.65 -8.30
N PHE A 219 -0.53 -6.03 -7.38
CA PHE A 219 -0.38 -6.55 -6.01
C PHE A 219 -1.72 -6.61 -5.27
N VAL A 220 -2.54 -5.56 -5.41
CA VAL A 220 -3.87 -5.52 -4.79
C VAL A 220 -4.78 -6.55 -5.43
N ALA A 221 -4.73 -6.74 -6.75
CA ALA A 221 -5.48 -7.78 -7.46
C ALA A 221 -5.16 -9.18 -6.93
N ILE A 222 -3.87 -9.50 -6.72
CA ILE A 222 -3.43 -10.75 -6.09
C ILE A 222 -4.05 -10.87 -4.69
N GLY A 223 -3.93 -9.83 -3.87
CA GLY A 223 -4.41 -9.83 -2.48
C GLY A 223 -5.93 -9.97 -2.31
N VAL A 224 -6.74 -9.30 -3.16
CA VAL A 224 -8.22 -9.35 -3.05
C VAL A 224 -8.81 -10.63 -3.62
N ARG A 225 -8.17 -11.23 -4.64
CA ARG A 225 -8.65 -12.50 -5.22
C ARG A 225 -8.14 -13.75 -4.55
N PHE A 226 -6.99 -13.69 -3.88
CA PHE A 226 -6.40 -14.86 -3.25
C PHE A 226 -7.39 -15.62 -2.34
N PRO A 227 -8.18 -14.97 -1.47
CA PRO A 227 -9.17 -15.68 -0.65
C PRO A 227 -10.26 -16.38 -1.45
N ALA A 228 -10.73 -15.78 -2.56
CA ALA A 228 -11.71 -16.40 -3.46
C ALA A 228 -11.11 -17.62 -4.18
N MET A 229 -9.85 -17.52 -4.61
CA MET A 229 -9.12 -18.64 -5.24
C MET A 229 -8.92 -19.80 -4.26
N VAL A 230 -8.53 -19.50 -3.02
CA VAL A 230 -8.37 -20.52 -1.96
C VAL A 230 -9.70 -21.19 -1.61
N THR A 231 -10.76 -20.41 -1.40
CA THR A 231 -12.09 -20.97 -1.06
C THR A 231 -12.68 -21.81 -2.19
N SER A 232 -12.42 -21.45 -3.47
CA SER A 232 -12.82 -22.30 -4.61
C SER A 232 -12.13 -23.68 -4.64
N MET A 233 -10.98 -23.84 -3.97
CA MET A 233 -10.21 -25.09 -3.93
C MET A 233 -10.36 -25.86 -2.61
N ARG A 234 -10.55 -25.14 -1.50
CA ARG A 234 -10.53 -25.70 -0.13
C ARG A 234 -11.89 -25.67 0.56
N GLY A 235 -12.90 -25.05 -0.05
CA GLY A 235 -14.24 -24.86 0.52
C GLY A 235 -14.43 -23.48 1.17
N GLU A 236 -15.69 -23.08 1.30
CA GLU A 236 -16.10 -21.73 1.74
C GLU A 236 -15.68 -21.38 3.18
N ASN A 237 -15.53 -22.40 4.04
CA ASN A 237 -15.14 -22.22 5.44
C ASN A 237 -13.61 -22.11 5.63
N TYR A 238 -12.81 -22.22 4.58
CA TYR A 238 -11.36 -22.14 4.70
C TYR A 238 -10.90 -20.71 5.01
N ASN A 239 -10.20 -20.53 6.12
CA ASN A 239 -9.66 -19.24 6.53
C ASN A 239 -8.30 -18.96 5.86
N ALA A 240 -8.32 -18.14 4.80
CA ALA A 240 -7.11 -17.76 4.06
C ALA A 240 -6.28 -16.63 4.72
N SER A 241 -6.77 -16.03 5.81
CA SER A 241 -6.14 -14.84 6.41
C SER A 241 -4.72 -15.08 6.93
N ASN A 242 -4.45 -16.27 7.49
CA ASN A 242 -3.10 -16.64 7.94
C ASN A 242 -2.11 -16.68 6.78
N LEU A 243 -2.56 -17.12 5.59
CA LEU A 243 -1.74 -17.16 4.39
C LEU A 243 -1.50 -15.75 3.83
N LEU A 244 -2.52 -14.88 3.87
CA LEU A 244 -2.40 -13.48 3.47
C LEU A 244 -1.33 -12.72 4.28
N ALA A 245 -1.22 -13.02 5.58
CA ALA A 245 -0.25 -12.37 6.46
C ALA A 245 1.22 -12.71 6.14
N VAL A 246 1.47 -13.81 5.42
CA VAL A 246 2.84 -14.23 5.04
C VAL A 246 3.45 -13.29 3.99
N MET A 247 2.64 -12.74 3.07
CA MET A 247 3.15 -11.91 1.98
C MET A 247 3.84 -10.62 2.48
N PRO A 248 3.27 -9.82 3.40
CA PRO A 248 3.99 -8.71 4.03
C PRO A 248 5.28 -9.14 4.75
N ILE A 249 5.29 -10.31 5.39
CA ILE A 249 6.49 -10.83 6.09
C ILE A 249 7.62 -11.11 5.09
N ILE A 250 7.31 -11.74 3.95
CA ILE A 250 8.27 -11.95 2.86
C ILE A 250 8.79 -10.60 2.33
N GLY A 251 7.91 -9.61 2.19
CA GLY A 251 8.28 -8.25 1.81
C GLY A 251 9.27 -7.61 2.79
N ILE A 252 9.04 -7.74 4.10
CA ILE A 252 9.95 -7.26 5.17
C ILE A 252 11.31 -7.94 5.03
N ILE A 253 11.34 -9.26 4.93
CA ILE A 253 12.59 -10.03 4.81
C ILE A 253 13.35 -9.58 3.56
N THR A 254 12.67 -9.50 2.41
CA THR A 254 13.30 -9.05 1.16
C THR A 254 13.83 -7.63 1.28
N GLY A 255 13.07 -6.72 1.90
CA GLY A 255 13.47 -5.33 2.14
C GLY A 255 14.71 -5.22 3.04
N PHE A 256 14.81 -6.07 4.08
CA PHE A 256 16.00 -6.13 4.93
C PHE A 256 17.26 -6.55 4.16
N PHE A 257 17.12 -7.48 3.21
CA PHE A 257 18.23 -7.91 2.35
C PHE A 257 18.44 -7.03 1.10
N PHE A 258 17.58 -6.04 0.83
CA PHE A 258 17.63 -5.23 -0.39
C PHE A 258 19.00 -4.59 -0.62
N GLY A 259 19.63 -4.00 0.40
CA GLY A 259 20.94 -3.36 0.25
C GLY A 259 22.02 -4.33 -0.22
N ARG A 260 22.03 -5.57 0.31
CA ARG A 260 22.98 -6.61 -0.13
C ARG A 260 22.66 -7.09 -1.55
N ILE A 261 21.39 -7.29 -1.88
CA ILE A 261 20.96 -7.65 -3.23
C ILE A 261 21.40 -6.57 -4.23
N TYR A 262 21.16 -5.30 -3.89
CA TYR A 262 21.52 -4.16 -4.72
C TYR A 262 23.03 -4.02 -4.92
N GLN A 263 23.85 -4.33 -3.91
CA GLN A 263 25.31 -4.35 -4.08
C GLN A 263 25.78 -5.40 -5.10
N VAL A 264 25.07 -6.52 -5.23
CA VAL A 264 25.45 -7.61 -6.15
C VAL A 264 24.92 -7.37 -7.57
N ILE A 265 23.66 -6.97 -7.73
CA ILE A 265 23.00 -6.88 -9.05
C ILE A 265 22.65 -5.46 -9.50
N GLY A 266 22.82 -4.44 -8.65
CA GLY A 266 22.61 -3.04 -8.99
C GLY A 266 21.22 -2.71 -9.52
N GLU A 267 21.13 -1.94 -10.61
CA GLU A 267 19.86 -1.57 -11.25
C GLU A 267 19.09 -2.78 -11.84
N LYS A 268 19.71 -3.97 -11.94
CA LYS A 268 19.01 -5.21 -12.35
C LYS A 268 18.00 -5.72 -11.31
N CYS A 269 17.97 -5.16 -10.09
CA CYS A 269 16.90 -5.41 -9.12
C CYS A 269 15.50 -5.19 -9.71
N LEU A 270 15.32 -4.18 -10.57
CA LEU A 270 14.06 -3.92 -11.25
C LEU A 270 13.64 -5.11 -12.13
N HIS A 271 14.57 -5.63 -12.92
CA HIS A 271 14.35 -6.74 -13.83
C HIS A 271 14.01 -8.01 -13.05
N LEU A 272 14.77 -8.30 -12.00
CA LEU A 272 14.50 -9.44 -11.11
C LEU A 272 13.11 -9.34 -10.49
N GLY A 273 12.74 -8.16 -9.98
CA GLY A 273 11.41 -7.92 -9.43
C GLY A 273 10.29 -8.15 -10.46
N LEU A 274 10.43 -7.61 -11.68
CA LEU A 274 9.46 -7.78 -12.75
C LEU A 274 9.36 -9.24 -13.22
N ILE A 275 10.48 -9.97 -13.31
CA ILE A 275 10.50 -11.41 -13.63
C ILE A 275 9.76 -12.20 -12.55
N LEU A 276 10.06 -11.97 -11.27
CA LEU A 276 9.40 -12.65 -10.16
C LEU A 276 7.90 -12.34 -10.12
N LEU A 277 7.50 -11.11 -10.42
CA LEU A 277 6.09 -10.74 -10.50
C LEU A 277 5.40 -11.42 -11.70
N ALA A 278 6.05 -11.46 -12.86
CA ALA A 278 5.55 -12.16 -14.04
C ALA A 278 5.33 -13.65 -13.73
N VAL A 279 6.35 -14.31 -13.19
CA VAL A 279 6.29 -15.73 -12.78
C VAL A 279 5.16 -15.95 -11.77
N ALA A 280 5.04 -15.11 -10.73
CA ALA A 280 3.96 -15.22 -9.76
C ALA A 280 2.58 -15.14 -10.43
N THR A 281 2.34 -14.14 -11.29
CA THR A 281 1.06 -13.98 -11.98
C THR A 281 0.75 -15.11 -12.97
N LEU A 282 1.75 -15.62 -13.68
CA LEU A 282 1.57 -16.79 -14.55
C LEU A 282 1.16 -18.02 -13.74
N LEU A 283 1.92 -18.31 -12.67
CA LEU A 283 1.66 -19.47 -11.81
C LEU A 283 0.28 -19.38 -11.15
N ILE A 284 -0.15 -18.19 -10.70
CA ILE A 284 -1.51 -17.97 -10.22
C ILE A 284 -2.51 -18.30 -11.34
N GLY A 285 -2.31 -17.77 -12.55
CA GLY A 285 -3.20 -17.97 -13.69
C GLY A 285 -3.42 -19.44 -14.08
N ILE A 286 -2.40 -20.29 -13.93
CA ILE A 286 -2.47 -21.73 -14.23
C ILE A 286 -2.73 -22.62 -13.01
N SER A 287 -2.91 -22.03 -11.81
CA SER A 287 -3.04 -22.79 -10.56
C SER A 287 -4.42 -23.39 -10.31
N ALA A 288 -5.38 -23.26 -11.24
CA ALA A 288 -6.73 -23.76 -11.06
C ALA A 288 -6.73 -25.25 -10.66
N GLY A 289 -7.33 -25.57 -9.51
CA GLY A 289 -7.35 -26.92 -8.94
C GLY A 289 -6.04 -27.38 -8.26
N ASN A 290 -4.98 -26.58 -8.29
CA ASN A 290 -3.67 -26.90 -7.71
C ASN A 290 -3.25 -25.92 -6.61
N PHE A 291 -3.71 -26.21 -5.38
CA PHE A 291 -3.48 -25.35 -4.22
C PHE A 291 -1.99 -25.11 -3.89
N PRO A 292 -1.07 -26.10 -3.92
CA PRO A 292 0.36 -25.85 -3.72
C PRO A 292 0.95 -24.83 -4.70
N VAL A 293 0.55 -24.86 -5.97
CA VAL A 293 1.01 -23.88 -6.98
C VAL A 293 0.45 -22.48 -6.69
N LEU A 294 -0.84 -22.38 -6.31
CA LEU A 294 -1.42 -21.10 -5.88
C LEU A 294 -0.70 -20.52 -4.65
N LEU A 295 -0.36 -21.37 -3.68
CA LEU A 295 0.27 -20.93 -2.44
C LEU A 295 1.71 -20.43 -2.68
N THR A 296 2.50 -21.22 -3.40
CA THR A 296 3.88 -20.86 -3.73
C THR A 296 3.94 -19.60 -4.59
N SER A 297 3.05 -19.46 -5.57
CA SER A 297 2.96 -18.25 -6.40
C SER A 297 2.55 -17.00 -5.60
N TYR A 298 1.62 -17.13 -4.66
CA TYR A 298 1.26 -16.04 -3.74
C TYR A 298 2.45 -15.61 -2.88
N PHE A 299 3.25 -16.55 -2.36
CA PHE A 299 4.44 -16.22 -1.58
C PHE A 299 5.53 -15.56 -2.42
N ILE A 300 5.77 -16.04 -3.65
CA ILE A 300 6.70 -15.39 -4.59
C ILE A 300 6.27 -13.94 -4.86
N SER A 301 4.96 -13.67 -4.95
CA SER A 301 4.43 -12.31 -5.16
C SER A 301 4.75 -11.31 -4.04
N GLY A 302 5.20 -11.77 -2.87
CA GLY A 302 5.65 -10.91 -1.77
C GLY A 302 7.04 -10.30 -1.95
N ILE A 303 7.86 -10.83 -2.86
CA ILE A 303 9.26 -10.38 -3.10
C ILE A 303 9.32 -9.13 -4.01
N PRO A 304 8.64 -9.08 -5.16
CA PRO A 304 8.81 -8.03 -6.16
C PRO A 304 8.65 -6.59 -5.65
N GLY A 305 7.72 -6.33 -4.72
CA GLY A 305 7.46 -4.98 -4.21
C GLY A 305 8.72 -4.34 -3.62
N SER A 306 9.45 -5.07 -2.78
CA SER A 306 10.68 -4.60 -2.12
C SER A 306 11.84 -4.39 -3.10
N LEU A 307 11.80 -5.00 -4.29
CA LEU A 307 12.82 -4.81 -5.33
C LEU A 307 12.48 -3.67 -6.31
N ILE A 308 11.21 -3.49 -6.63
CA ILE A 308 10.75 -2.55 -7.67
C ILE A 308 10.54 -1.13 -7.13
N PHE A 309 9.90 -0.95 -5.96
CA PHE A 309 9.57 0.39 -5.47
C PHE A 309 10.80 1.27 -5.17
N PRO A 310 11.91 0.76 -4.61
CA PRO A 310 13.13 1.55 -4.46
C PRO A 310 13.64 2.15 -5.78
N PHE A 311 13.50 1.42 -6.90
CA PHE A 311 13.86 1.95 -8.22
C PHE A 311 12.99 3.15 -8.61
N ILE A 312 11.67 3.09 -8.37
CA ILE A 312 10.74 4.17 -8.70
C ILE A 312 11.10 5.44 -7.92
N TYR A 313 11.31 5.32 -6.61
CA TYR A 313 11.66 6.47 -5.76
C TYR A 313 13.07 7.00 -6.04
N ASN A 314 14.06 6.14 -6.24
CA ASN A 314 15.42 6.58 -6.59
C ASN A 314 15.47 7.26 -7.96
N SER A 315 14.60 6.85 -8.90
CA SER A 315 14.49 7.50 -10.21
C SER A 315 13.98 8.93 -10.13
N LEU A 316 13.22 9.30 -9.09
CA LEU A 316 12.77 10.68 -8.92
C LEU A 316 13.94 11.65 -8.81
N ASN A 317 15.07 11.25 -8.21
CA ASN A 317 16.27 12.07 -8.12
C ASN A 317 16.87 12.43 -9.49
N LYS A 318 16.58 11.64 -10.53
CA LYS A 318 17.03 11.90 -11.92
C LYS A 318 16.06 12.83 -12.69
N TYR A 319 14.80 12.92 -12.28
CA TYR A 319 13.73 13.52 -13.09
C TYR A 319 12.92 14.63 -12.40
N ALA A 320 13.08 14.80 -11.09
CA ALA A 320 12.44 15.85 -10.31
C ALA A 320 13.49 16.77 -9.69
N PRO A 321 13.39 18.10 -9.88
CA PRO A 321 14.22 19.05 -9.15
C PRO A 321 14.03 18.88 -7.64
N ALA A 322 15.08 19.17 -6.87
CA ALA A 322 15.04 19.09 -5.41
C ALA A 322 13.88 19.91 -4.80
N SER A 323 13.58 21.07 -5.39
CA SER A 323 12.46 21.95 -5.01
C SER A 323 11.07 21.31 -5.18
N LYS A 324 10.94 20.33 -6.09
CA LYS A 324 9.67 19.65 -6.44
C LYS A 324 9.63 18.18 -6.05
N MET A 325 10.62 17.69 -5.31
CA MET A 325 10.70 16.28 -4.89
C MET A 325 9.45 15.82 -4.12
N ASN A 326 8.92 16.67 -3.23
CA ASN A 326 7.71 16.36 -2.47
C ASN A 326 6.47 16.23 -3.38
N VAL A 327 6.38 17.07 -4.42
CA VAL A 327 5.28 17.00 -5.40
C VAL A 327 5.42 15.73 -6.24
N ALA A 328 6.62 15.42 -6.72
CA ALA A 328 6.89 14.21 -7.48
C ALA A 328 6.54 12.94 -6.69
N THR A 329 6.97 12.86 -5.42
CA THR A 329 6.62 11.78 -4.50
C THR A 329 5.11 11.67 -4.30
N SER A 330 4.41 12.80 -4.16
CA SER A 330 2.95 12.83 -4.03
C SER A 330 2.23 12.30 -5.27
N ILE A 331 2.74 12.61 -6.48
CA ILE A 331 2.19 12.09 -7.74
C ILE A 331 2.32 10.56 -7.79
N ILE A 332 3.47 9.99 -7.37
CA ILE A 332 3.65 8.53 -7.27
C ILE A 332 2.64 7.94 -6.28
N LEU A 333 2.48 8.53 -5.08
CA LEU A 333 1.54 8.06 -4.06
C LEU A 333 0.08 8.10 -4.54
N ILE A 334 -0.31 9.12 -5.29
CA ILE A 334 -1.63 9.19 -5.93
C ILE A 334 -1.79 8.02 -6.91
N GLY A 335 -0.79 7.78 -7.76
CA GLY A 335 -0.77 6.64 -8.68
C GLY A 335 -0.95 5.30 -7.95
N CYS A 336 -0.21 5.07 -6.86
CA CYS A 336 -0.33 3.87 -6.04
C CYS A 336 -1.76 3.67 -5.49
N ASN A 337 -2.35 4.70 -4.87
CA ASN A 337 -3.68 4.58 -4.27
C ASN A 337 -4.79 4.44 -5.33
N LEU A 338 -4.65 5.12 -6.48
CA LEU A 338 -5.55 4.90 -7.62
C LEU A 338 -5.42 3.48 -8.16
N GLY A 339 -4.21 2.93 -8.25
CA GLY A 339 -3.98 1.54 -8.67
C GLY A 339 -4.68 0.56 -7.75
N SER A 340 -4.60 0.79 -6.44
CA SER A 340 -5.32 0.00 -5.44
C SER A 340 -6.84 0.07 -5.64
N PHE A 341 -7.40 1.28 -5.77
CA PHE A 341 -8.84 1.46 -6.01
C PHE A 341 -9.31 0.82 -7.33
N LEU A 342 -8.51 0.93 -8.38
CA LEU A 342 -8.85 0.45 -9.73
C LEU A 342 -8.67 -1.08 -9.90
N ALA A 343 -8.00 -1.76 -8.98
CA ALA A 343 -7.71 -3.19 -9.08
C ALA A 343 -8.95 -4.07 -9.37
N PRO A 344 -10.10 -3.92 -8.68
CA PRO A 344 -11.29 -4.72 -8.96
C PRO A 344 -11.86 -4.48 -10.36
N PHE A 345 -11.82 -3.23 -10.84
CA PHE A 345 -12.30 -2.87 -12.16
C PHE A 345 -11.38 -3.41 -13.25
N GLY A 346 -10.07 -3.31 -13.06
CA GLY A 346 -9.09 -3.86 -13.98
C GLY A 346 -9.16 -5.40 -14.03
N LEU A 347 -9.34 -6.07 -12.89
CA LEU A 347 -9.63 -7.51 -12.86
C LEU A 347 -10.89 -7.86 -13.66
N ASN A 348 -11.99 -7.13 -13.46
CA ASN A 348 -13.24 -7.37 -14.20
C ASN A 348 -13.08 -7.15 -15.71
N LEU A 349 -12.36 -6.09 -16.10
CA LEU A 349 -12.06 -5.80 -17.51
C LEU A 349 -11.25 -6.94 -18.14
N LEU A 350 -10.20 -7.40 -17.45
CA LEU A 350 -9.35 -8.50 -17.94
C LEU A 350 -10.12 -9.83 -18.03
N GLN A 351 -11.08 -10.10 -17.14
CA GLN A 351 -11.97 -11.27 -17.28
C GLN A 351 -12.85 -11.19 -18.52
N LYS A 352 -13.48 -10.03 -18.75
CA LYS A 352 -14.36 -9.81 -19.91
C LYS A 352 -13.59 -9.95 -21.23
N VAL A 353 -12.40 -9.34 -21.31
CA VAL A 353 -11.54 -9.44 -22.50
C VAL A 353 -11.06 -10.87 -22.71
N GLY A 354 -10.76 -11.61 -21.63
CA GLY A 354 -10.39 -13.02 -21.70
C GLY A 354 -11.56 -13.98 -22.02
N GLY A 355 -12.79 -13.49 -22.15
CA GLY A 355 -13.96 -14.31 -22.49
C GLY A 355 -14.28 -15.41 -21.48
N SER A 356 -13.85 -15.29 -20.22
CA SER A 356 -13.98 -16.33 -19.21
C SER A 356 -14.43 -15.78 -17.86
N GLU A 357 -15.33 -16.51 -17.20
CA GLU A 357 -15.75 -16.22 -15.83
C GLU A 357 -14.72 -16.66 -14.78
N SER A 358 -13.69 -17.41 -15.20
CA SER A 358 -12.67 -17.95 -14.30
C SER A 358 -11.96 -16.86 -13.51
N ILE A 359 -11.82 -17.09 -12.20
CA ILE A 359 -11.16 -16.14 -11.31
C ILE A 359 -9.64 -16.07 -11.50
N PHE A 360 -9.06 -16.99 -12.27
CA PHE A 360 -7.61 -17.10 -12.51
C PHE A 360 -7.15 -16.39 -13.80
N ILE A 361 -8.02 -16.30 -14.81
CA ILE A 361 -7.68 -15.77 -16.16
C ILE A 361 -7.06 -14.36 -16.16
N PRO A 362 -7.50 -13.39 -15.33
CA PRO A 362 -6.88 -12.07 -15.30
C PRO A 362 -5.38 -12.09 -15.02
N PHE A 363 -4.88 -13.09 -14.28
CA PHE A 363 -3.47 -13.19 -13.95
C PHE A 363 -2.61 -13.64 -15.13
N ILE A 364 -3.17 -14.36 -16.11
CA ILE A 364 -2.50 -14.65 -17.38
C ILE A 364 -2.36 -13.36 -18.21
N ALA A 365 -3.40 -12.52 -18.24
CA ALA A 365 -3.33 -11.24 -18.93
C ALA A 365 -2.38 -10.24 -18.23
N LEU A 366 -2.34 -10.24 -16.89
CA LEU A 366 -1.35 -9.45 -16.15
C LEU A 366 0.08 -9.94 -16.46
N PHE A 367 0.30 -11.25 -16.52
CA PHE A 367 1.59 -11.82 -16.91
C PHE A 367 2.06 -11.32 -18.28
N THR A 368 1.20 -11.34 -19.31
CA THR A 368 1.58 -10.86 -20.65
C THR A 368 1.91 -9.37 -20.67
N ILE A 369 1.16 -8.54 -19.93
CA ILE A 369 1.44 -7.11 -19.79
C ILE A 369 2.79 -6.90 -19.08
N ILE A 370 3.05 -7.61 -17.98
CA ILE A 370 4.30 -7.50 -17.22
C ILE A 370 5.50 -7.93 -18.07
N LEU A 371 5.37 -8.99 -18.87
CA LEU A 371 6.41 -9.37 -19.83
C LEU A 371 6.69 -8.28 -20.86
N GLY A 372 5.65 -7.64 -21.41
CA GLY A 372 5.82 -6.50 -22.31
C GLY A 372 6.58 -5.34 -21.66
N ILE A 373 6.22 -4.99 -20.42
CA ILE A 373 6.92 -3.96 -19.64
C ILE A 373 8.38 -4.35 -19.39
N LEU A 374 8.63 -5.60 -19.01
CA LEU A 374 9.98 -6.13 -18.80
C LEU A 374 10.82 -6.01 -20.08
N MET A 375 10.28 -6.40 -21.24
CA MET A 375 10.98 -6.27 -22.53
C MET A 375 11.33 -4.82 -22.85
N ILE A 376 10.42 -3.86 -22.59
CA ILE A 376 10.68 -2.44 -22.79
C ILE A 376 11.89 -1.98 -21.94
N PHE A 377 11.97 -2.40 -20.67
CA PHE A 377 13.10 -2.06 -19.80
C PHE A 377 14.41 -2.73 -20.25
N VAL A 378 14.37 -4.00 -20.65
CA VAL A 378 15.54 -4.73 -21.17
C VAL A 378 16.09 -4.05 -22.43
N ILE A 379 15.22 -3.74 -23.40
CA ILE A 379 15.61 -3.07 -24.65
C ILE A 379 16.20 -1.69 -24.36
N ARG A 380 15.58 -0.91 -23.45
CA ARG A 380 16.09 0.40 -23.04
C ARG A 380 17.51 0.28 -22.49
N ASP A 381 17.75 -0.66 -21.59
CA ASP A 381 19.03 -0.82 -20.93
C ASP A 381 20.11 -1.35 -21.90
N MET A 382 19.75 -2.23 -22.85
CA MET A 382 20.63 -2.63 -23.95
C MET A 382 21.04 -1.45 -24.83
N ASN A 383 20.10 -0.60 -25.22
CA ASN A 383 20.38 0.59 -26.04
C ASN A 383 21.29 1.59 -25.30
N LEU A 384 21.15 1.71 -23.97
CA LEU A 384 22.02 2.56 -23.15
C LEU A 384 23.44 2.00 -23.05
N LEU A 385 23.61 0.68 -23.05
CA LEU A 385 24.92 0.03 -23.08
C LEU A 385 25.61 0.22 -24.43
N GLN A 386 24.90 0.00 -25.55
CA GLN A 386 25.44 0.23 -26.90
C GLN A 386 25.93 1.67 -27.08
N ARG A 387 25.12 2.66 -26.68
CA ARG A 387 25.51 4.08 -26.74
C ARG A 387 26.73 4.45 -25.87
N LYS A 388 27.08 3.62 -24.88
CA LYS A 388 28.31 3.82 -24.10
C LYS A 388 29.52 3.24 -24.81
N VAL A 389 29.36 2.06 -25.43
CA VAL A 389 30.41 1.40 -26.23
C VAL A 389 30.77 2.27 -27.43
N ASP A 390 29.77 2.76 -28.19
CA ASP A 390 29.97 3.63 -29.36
C ASP A 390 30.59 5.01 -29.04
N LYS A 391 30.65 5.40 -27.76
CA LYS A 391 31.30 6.65 -27.31
C LYS A 391 32.73 6.44 -26.81
N THR A 392 33.12 5.19 -26.63
CA THR A 392 34.47 4.78 -26.19
C THR A 392 35.33 4.24 -27.33
N GLU A 393 34.72 3.89 -28.45
CA GLU A 393 35.35 3.76 -29.78
C GLU A 393 35.39 5.13 -30.47
#